data_AF-A0A9X7BCF0-F1
#
_entry.id   AF-A0A9X7BCF0-F1
#
_cell.length_a   1.000
_cell.length_b   1.000
_cell.length_c   1.000
_cell.angle_alpha   90.00
_cell.angle_beta   90.00
_cell.angle_gamma   90.00
#
_symmetry.space_group_name_H-M   'P 1'
#
loop_
_entity.id
_entity.type
_entity.pdbx_description
1 polymer ?
#
loop_
_entity_poly.entity_id
_entity_poly.type
_entity_poly.pdbx_seq_one_letter_code
_entity_poly.pdbx_strand_id
1 'polypeptide(L)'
;MKEVTVIFKSGATVSFTAKEFATFKNGFGSLTKIEYAGANGKIPFHIGLSNIDAIFVEDIAKKESIKEPDHPIEDFYGCEIKQDDKYFMFGQNAVLEGNLTNYLIAEQNVECFRAV
;
A
#
# COMPACT_ATOMS: atom_id res chain seq x y z
N MET A 1 -8.16 -10.27 -8.90
CA MET A 1 -7.78 -10.74 -7.54
C MET A 1 -9.05 -11.22 -6.87
N LYS A 2 -8.95 -11.95 -5.76
CA LYS A 2 -10.10 -12.39 -4.98
C LYS A 2 -10.09 -11.72 -3.63
N GLU A 3 -11.22 -11.18 -3.18
CA GLU A 3 -11.46 -10.89 -1.77
C GLU A 3 -12.08 -12.13 -1.14
N VAL A 4 -11.49 -12.60 -0.05
CA VAL A 4 -11.93 -13.79 0.67
C VAL A 4 -12.31 -13.37 2.07
N THR A 5 -13.56 -13.61 2.44
CA THR A 5 -14.07 -13.36 3.79
C THR A 5 -14.41 -14.68 4.45
N VAL A 6 -13.81 -14.93 5.61
CA VAL A 6 -14.06 -16.12 6.44
C VAL A 6 -14.88 -15.69 7.65
N ILE A 7 -15.97 -16.41 7.91
CA ILE A 7 -16.84 -16.23 9.07
C ILE A 7 -16.65 -17.42 10.00
N PHE A 8 -16.31 -17.16 11.26
CA PHE A 8 -16.21 -18.18 12.28
C PHE A 8 -17.56 -18.42 12.96
N LYS A 9 -17.77 -19.62 13.52
CA LYS A 9 -18.98 -19.94 14.30
C LYS A 9 -19.19 -19.05 15.52
N SER A 10 -18.14 -18.39 15.99
CA SER A 10 -18.23 -17.37 17.05
C SER A 10 -18.84 -16.04 16.56
N GLY A 11 -19.07 -15.88 15.25
CA GLY A 11 -19.48 -14.62 14.62
C GLY A 11 -18.31 -13.70 14.24
N ALA A 12 -17.07 -14.05 14.60
CA ALA A 12 -15.90 -13.29 14.18
C ALA A 12 -15.70 -13.39 12.66
N THR A 13 -15.19 -12.33 12.04
CA THR A 13 -14.95 -12.27 10.59
C THR A 13 -13.51 -11.84 10.31
N VAL A 14 -12.94 -12.38 9.23
CA VAL A 14 -11.63 -11.96 8.71
C VAL A 14 -11.68 -11.92 7.20
N SER A 15 -11.14 -10.85 6.61
CA SER A 15 -11.09 -10.65 5.15
C SER A 15 -9.64 -10.48 4.68
N PHE A 16 -9.31 -11.06 3.53
CA PHE A 16 -8.00 -10.92 2.91
C PHE A 16 -8.06 -11.02 1.39
N THR A 17 -7.07 -10.42 0.72
CA THR A 17 -6.91 -10.55 -0.74
C THR A 17 -6.04 -11.74 -1.10
N ALA A 18 -6.49 -12.54 -2.05
CA ALA A 18 -5.72 -13.62 -2.67
C ALA A 18 -5.58 -13.39 -4.18
N LYS A 19 -4.45 -13.81 -4.76
CA LYS A 19 -4.31 -13.84 -6.23
C LYS A 19 -5.21 -14.92 -6.82
N GLU A 20 -5.22 -16.08 -6.17
CA GLU A 20 -6.01 -17.26 -6.50
C GLU A 20 -6.59 -17.84 -5.22
N PHE A 21 -7.80 -18.39 -5.30
CA PHE A 21 -8.47 -19.05 -4.18
C PHE A 21 -9.29 -20.24 -4.71
N ALA A 22 -9.12 -21.41 -4.11
CA ALA A 22 -9.80 -22.65 -4.48
C ALA A 22 -10.27 -23.42 -3.24
N THR A 23 -11.42 -24.08 -3.37
CA THR A 23 -11.97 -24.97 -2.34
C THR A 23 -12.20 -26.35 -2.92
N PHE A 24 -11.91 -27.39 -2.14
CA PHE A 24 -12.08 -28.78 -2.56
C PHE A 24 -13.01 -29.49 -1.60
N LYS A 25 -13.98 -30.22 -2.14
CA LYS A 25 -14.97 -30.98 -1.36
C LYS A 25 -14.79 -32.48 -1.63
N ASN A 26 -15.11 -33.32 -0.65
CA ASN A 26 -15.24 -34.75 -0.87
C ASN A 26 -16.53 -35.09 -1.65
N GLY A 27 -16.72 -36.36 -1.99
CA GLY A 27 -17.93 -36.85 -2.69
C GLY A 27 -19.24 -36.66 -1.92
N PHE A 28 -19.19 -36.25 -0.65
CA PHE A 28 -20.35 -35.94 0.19
C PHE A 28 -20.54 -34.43 0.39
N GLY A 29 -19.80 -33.58 -0.34
CA GLY A 29 -19.92 -32.12 -0.28
C GLY A 29 -19.23 -31.47 0.92
N SER A 30 -18.55 -32.24 1.79
CA SER A 30 -17.77 -31.67 2.89
C SER A 30 -16.46 -31.08 2.38
N LEU A 31 -16.15 -29.87 2.81
CA LEU A 31 -14.89 -29.19 2.48
C LEU A 31 -13.70 -29.97 3.08
N THR A 32 -12.69 -30.27 2.27
CA THR A 32 -11.49 -31.03 2.68
C THR A 32 -10.21 -30.22 2.56
N LYS A 33 -10.18 -29.22 1.68
CA LYS A 33 -8.99 -28.42 1.43
C LYS A 33 -9.36 -27.02 0.93
N ILE A 34 -8.57 -26.04 1.35
CA ILE A 34 -8.55 -24.68 0.81
C ILE A 34 -7.14 -24.43 0.31
N GLU A 35 -7.01 -23.89 -0.90
CA GLU A 35 -5.74 -23.41 -1.44
C GLU A 35 -5.87 -21.96 -1.85
N TYR A 36 -4.84 -21.17 -1.59
CA TYR A 36 -4.78 -19.80 -2.05
C TYR A 36 -3.34 -19.36 -2.26
N ALA A 37 -3.14 -18.52 -3.28
CA ALA A 37 -1.87 -17.84 -3.52
C ALA A 37 -1.94 -16.45 -2.89
N GLY A 38 -1.24 -16.26 -1.76
CA GLY A 38 -1.14 -14.96 -1.10
C GLY A 38 -0.33 -13.94 -1.92
N ALA A 39 -0.62 -12.65 -1.73
CA ALA A 39 0.22 -11.58 -2.30
C ALA A 39 1.62 -11.52 -1.68
N ASN A 40 1.80 -12.02 -0.44
CA ASN A 40 3.03 -11.90 0.36
C ASN A 40 3.65 -13.25 0.78
N GLY A 41 3.83 -14.21 -0.14
CA GLY A 41 4.71 -15.38 0.05
C GLY A 41 4.38 -16.34 1.22
N LYS A 42 3.22 -16.21 1.87
CA LYS A 42 2.79 -17.09 2.97
C LYS A 42 2.21 -18.39 2.39
N ILE A 43 2.83 -19.52 2.73
CA ILE A 43 2.40 -20.87 2.37
C ILE A 43 1.17 -21.25 3.24
N PRO A 44 0.09 -21.79 2.66
CA PRO A 44 -1.11 -22.12 3.43
C PRO A 44 -0.85 -23.26 4.43
N PHE A 45 -1.30 -23.07 5.68
CA PHE A 45 -1.41 -24.12 6.69
C PHE A 45 -2.80 -24.78 6.62
N HIS A 46 -2.86 -26.10 6.74
CA HIS A 46 -4.12 -26.86 6.71
C HIS A 46 -4.97 -26.52 7.94
N ILE A 47 -6.03 -25.74 7.76
CA ILE A 47 -6.99 -25.42 8.82
C ILE A 47 -7.92 -26.63 8.99
N GLY A 48 -7.95 -27.21 10.19
CA GLY A 48 -9.05 -28.08 10.61
C GLY A 48 -10.32 -27.23 10.70
N LEU A 49 -11.26 -27.44 9.76
CA LEU A 49 -12.41 -26.58 9.47
C LEU A 49 -13.51 -26.56 10.55
N SER A 50 -13.22 -26.97 11.79
CA SER A 50 -14.25 -27.18 12.82
C SER A 50 -14.92 -25.88 13.30
N ASN A 51 -14.24 -24.74 13.19
CA ASN A 51 -14.67 -23.44 13.70
C ASN A 51 -15.12 -22.44 12.60
N ILE A 52 -15.06 -22.80 11.32
CA ILE A 52 -15.54 -21.97 10.22
C ILE A 52 -17.03 -22.26 9.99
N ASP A 53 -17.81 -21.19 9.83
CA ASP A 53 -19.23 -21.23 9.49
C ASP A 53 -19.44 -21.02 7.99
N ALA A 54 -18.83 -19.97 7.43
CA ALA A 54 -18.97 -19.61 6.03
C ALA A 54 -17.69 -19.02 5.42
N ILE A 55 -17.59 -19.11 4.09
CA ILE A 55 -16.54 -18.47 3.29
C ILE A 55 -17.20 -17.79 2.08
N PHE A 56 -16.97 -16.49 1.93
CA PHE A 56 -17.36 -15.70 0.76
C PHE A 56 -16.14 -15.40 -0.09
N VAL A 57 -16.29 -15.50 -1.41
CA VAL A 57 -15.22 -15.23 -2.38
C VAL A 57 -15.78 -14.35 -3.47
N GLU A 58 -15.20 -13.17 -3.60
CA GLU A 58 -15.61 -12.15 -4.58
C GLU A 58 -14.47 -11.83 -5.53
N ASP A 59 -14.81 -11.59 -6.80
CA ASP A 59 -13.86 -11.07 -7.78
C ASP A 59 -13.66 -9.57 -7.56
N ILE A 60 -12.43 -9.18 -7.26
CA ILE A 60 -12.05 -7.78 -7.16
C ILE A 60 -11.12 -7.40 -8.31
N ALA A 61 -11.42 -6.25 -8.93
CA ALA A 61 -10.51 -5.61 -9.85
C ALA A 61 -9.18 -5.35 -9.14
N LYS A 62 -8.07 -5.57 -9.84
CA LYS A 62 -6.78 -5.21 -9.28
C LYS A 62 -6.77 -3.69 -9.15
N LYS A 63 -6.72 -3.19 -7.92
CA LYS A 63 -6.43 -1.78 -7.69
C LYS A 63 -5.06 -1.57 -8.32
N GLU A 64 -5.04 -0.97 -9.50
CA GLU A 64 -3.79 -0.59 -10.14
C GLU A 64 -3.09 0.29 -9.10
N SER A 65 -1.87 -0.08 -8.72
CA SER A 65 -0.99 0.87 -8.08
C SER A 65 -0.87 1.99 -9.09
N ILE A 66 -1.57 3.10 -8.85
CA ILE A 66 -1.31 4.35 -9.56
C ILE A 66 0.16 4.60 -9.25
N LYS A 67 1.04 4.33 -10.22
CA LYS A 67 2.43 4.77 -10.10
C LYS A 67 2.33 6.27 -9.90
N GLU A 68 2.95 6.77 -8.83
CA GLU A 68 3.06 8.23 -8.69
C GLU A 68 3.67 8.75 -10.01
N PRO A 69 3.07 9.79 -10.61
CA PRO A 69 3.63 10.38 -11.82
C PRO A 69 5.04 10.85 -11.50
N ASP A 70 5.97 10.53 -12.39
CA ASP A 70 7.32 11.08 -12.35
C ASP A 70 7.21 12.61 -12.53
N HIS A 71 7.79 13.35 -11.57
CA HIS A 71 7.73 14.79 -11.57
C HIS A 71 9.03 15.37 -12.16
N PRO A 72 8.96 16.12 -13.28
CA PRO A 72 10.15 16.47 -14.05
C PRO A 72 11.04 17.54 -13.40
N ILE A 73 10.65 18.07 -12.23
CA ILE A 73 11.38 19.12 -11.54
C ILE A 73 11.92 18.53 -10.25
N GLU A 74 13.23 18.59 -10.09
CA GLU A 74 13.91 18.29 -8.84
C GLU A 74 14.27 19.59 -8.12
N ASP A 75 14.28 19.53 -6.80
CA ASP A 75 14.83 20.60 -5.98
C ASP A 75 16.37 20.62 -6.08
N PHE A 76 16.97 21.68 -5.52
CA PHE A 76 18.42 21.88 -5.54
C PHE A 76 19.22 20.72 -4.91
N TYR A 77 18.59 19.88 -4.08
CA TYR A 77 19.19 18.75 -3.40
C TYR A 77 18.83 17.39 -4.06
N GLY A 78 18.16 17.41 -5.22
CA GLY A 78 17.80 16.22 -6.00
C GLY A 78 16.54 15.51 -5.52
N CYS A 79 15.68 16.17 -4.74
CA CYS A 79 14.36 15.64 -4.38
C CYS A 79 13.31 16.06 -5.43
N GLU A 80 12.55 15.10 -5.96
CA GLU A 80 11.42 15.39 -6.86
C GLU A 80 10.38 16.31 -6.20
N ILE A 81 9.98 17.36 -6.92
CA ILE A 81 8.93 18.30 -6.51
C ILE A 81 7.58 17.80 -7.03
N LYS A 82 6.71 17.38 -6.13
CA LYS A 82 5.39 16.85 -6.47
C LYS A 82 4.38 17.96 -6.78
N GLN A 83 3.25 17.60 -7.39
CA GLN A 83 2.22 18.54 -7.85
C GLN A 83 1.71 19.49 -6.76
N ASP A 84 1.62 19.01 -5.51
CA ASP A 84 1.10 19.78 -4.37
C ASP A 84 2.22 20.30 -3.45
N ASP A 85 3.49 20.10 -3.82
CA ASP A 85 4.61 20.58 -3.03
C ASP A 85 4.76 22.10 -3.17
N LYS A 86 5.06 22.75 -2.05
CA LYS A 86 5.40 24.17 -2.02
C LYS A 86 6.91 24.33 -2.20
N TYR A 87 7.31 25.10 -3.21
CA TYR A 87 8.70 25.36 -3.53
C TYR A 87 8.92 26.81 -3.97
N PHE A 88 10.19 27.23 -4.00
CA PHE A 88 10.63 28.58 -4.31
C PHE A 88 11.69 28.54 -5.40
N MET A 89 11.64 29.50 -6.33
CA MET A 89 12.60 29.60 -7.43
C MET A 89 13.65 30.69 -7.15
N PHE A 90 14.92 30.31 -7.17
CA PHE A 90 16.07 31.20 -7.08
C PHE A 90 16.87 31.13 -8.39
N GLY A 91 16.52 31.97 -9.35
CA GLY A 91 17.04 31.86 -10.72
C GLY A 91 16.61 30.53 -11.34
N GLN A 92 17.58 29.65 -11.62
CA GLN A 92 17.34 28.32 -12.19
C GLN A 92 17.16 27.22 -11.12
N ASN A 93 17.39 27.53 -9.85
CA ASN A 93 17.31 26.55 -8.77
C ASN A 93 15.91 26.52 -8.16
N ALA A 94 15.27 25.36 -8.15
CA ALA A 94 14.04 25.11 -7.40
C ALA A 94 14.37 24.61 -6.00
N VAL A 95 13.68 25.08 -4.97
CA VAL A 95 13.96 24.70 -3.57
C VAL A 95 12.65 24.42 -2.84
N LEU A 96 12.48 23.19 -2.34
CA LEU A 96 11.34 22.81 -1.52
C LEU A 96 11.27 23.61 -0.22
N GLU A 97 10.07 23.87 0.30
CA GLU A 97 9.87 24.64 1.54
C GLU A 97 10.66 24.05 2.72
N GLY A 98 10.74 22.72 2.83
CA GLY A 98 11.52 22.04 3.87
C GLY A 98 13.03 22.30 3.79
N ASN A 99 13.55 22.57 2.59
CA ASN A 99 14.97 22.82 2.32
C ASN A 99 15.31 24.31 2.22
N LEU A 100 14.31 25.20 2.22
CA LEU A 100 14.47 26.62 2.00
C LEU A 100 15.45 27.28 3.00
N THR A 101 15.34 26.95 4.29
CA THR A 101 16.22 27.58 5.31
C THR A 101 17.68 27.22 5.09
N ASN A 102 17.96 25.95 4.78
CA ASN A 102 19.32 25.48 4.51
C ASN A 102 19.89 26.13 3.25
N TYR A 103 19.07 26.23 2.19
CA TYR A 103 19.47 26.88 0.95
C TYR A 103 19.78 28.37 1.15
N LEU A 104 18.94 29.10 1.88
CA LEU A 104 19.14 30.53 2.14
C LEU A 104 20.42 30.80 2.93
N ILE A 105 20.76 29.96 3.90
CA ILE A 105 22.00 30.10 4.68
C ILE A 105 23.21 29.75 3.81
N ALA A 106 23.19 28.62 3.12
CA ALA A 106 24.36 28.10 2.40
C ALA A 106 24.65 28.84 1.09
N GLU A 107 23.63 29.09 0.28
CA GLU A 107 23.79 29.60 -1.09
C GLU A 107 23.54 31.11 -1.18
N GLN A 108 22.68 31.66 -0.31
CA GLN A 108 22.35 33.09 -0.31
C GLN A 108 23.01 33.86 0.84
N ASN A 109 23.72 33.18 1.75
CA ASN A 109 24.36 33.78 2.92
C ASN A 109 23.40 34.63 3.78
N VAL A 110 22.14 34.21 3.88
CA VAL A 110 21.10 34.91 4.65
C VAL A 110 21.06 34.35 6.07
N GLU A 111 21.20 35.24 7.07
CA GLU A 111 20.93 34.89 8.46
C GLU A 111 19.42 34.66 8.66
N CYS A 112 19.05 33.41 8.90
CA CYS A 112 17.65 33.03 9.14
C CYS A 112 17.38 32.97 10.65
N PHE A 113 16.42 33.78 11.11
CA PHE A 113 15.96 33.78 12.50
C PHE A 113 14.61 33.11 12.60
N ARG A 114 14.46 32.17 13.53
CA ARG A 114 13.18 31.55 13.86
C ARG A 114 12.75 32.05 15.24
N ALA A 115 11.59 32.70 15.31
CA ALA A 115 10.98 33.04 16.59
C ALA A 115 10.64 31.74 17.33
N VAL A 116 10.97 31.70 18.62
CA VAL A 116 10.73 30.56 19.52
C VAL A 116 9.42 30.75 20.26
#